data_AF-A0A1K1PJS7-F1
#
_entry.id   AF-A0A1K1PJS7-F1
#
_cell.length_a   1.000
_cell.length_b   1.000
_cell.length_c   1.000
_cell.angle_alpha   90.00
_cell.angle_beta   90.00
_cell.angle_gamma   90.00
#
_symmetry.space_group_name_H-M   'P 1'
#
loop_
_entity.id
_entity.type
_entity.pdbx_description
1 polymer ?
#
loop_
_entity_poly.entity_id
_entity_poly.type
_entity_poly.pdbx_seq_one_letter_code
_entity_poly.pdbx_strand_id
1 'polypeptide(L)'
;MPRKFKSGDWVKVRGKLSAPKMQVLKYVSKKDSILGLVDGNSYLECVWYKNGERKSEVYHQNKLIKTIETGGLFKTFLTSPKLRLS
;
A
#
# COMPACT_ATOMS: atom_id res chain seq x y z
N MET A 1 -6.68 16.95 -8.40
CA MET A 1 -6.03 16.95 -7.06
C MET A 1 -4.52 16.78 -7.19
N PRO A 2 -3.70 17.30 -6.25
CA PRO A 2 -2.27 17.00 -6.22
C PRO A 2 -2.02 15.52 -5.90
N ARG A 3 -0.95 14.96 -6.47
CA ARG A 3 -0.54 13.57 -6.25
C ARG A 3 0.04 13.42 -4.83
N LYS A 4 -0.63 12.62 -3.99
CA LYS A 4 -0.19 12.36 -2.60
C LYS A 4 0.88 11.29 -2.45
N PHE A 5 0.97 10.35 -3.38
CA PHE A 5 1.83 9.17 -3.28
C PHE A 5 2.76 9.07 -4.48
N LYS A 6 3.85 8.32 -4.33
CA LYS A 6 4.78 8.01 -5.43
C LYS A 6 4.81 6.51 -5.69
N SER A 7 5.21 6.11 -6.90
CA SER A 7 5.52 4.71 -7.18
C SER A 7 6.56 4.19 -6.18
N GLY A 8 6.35 2.99 -5.64
CA GLY A 8 7.18 2.40 -4.60
C GLY A 8 6.74 2.72 -3.17
N ASP A 9 5.85 3.70 -2.95
CA ASP A 9 5.33 3.99 -1.61
C ASP A 9 4.52 2.80 -1.08
N TRP A 10 4.74 2.48 0.21
CA TRP A 10 3.91 1.52 0.93
C TRP A 10 2.68 2.22 1.51
N VAL A 11 1.50 1.67 1.21
CA VAL A 11 0.19 2.21 1.58
C VAL A 11 -0.71 1.11 2.13
N LYS A 12 -1.72 1.51 2.90
CA LYS A 12 -2.83 0.65 3.33
C LYS A 12 -4.16 1.36 3.14
N VAL A 13 -5.24 0.59 3.07
CA VAL A 13 -6.58 1.16 3.03
C VAL A 13 -6.89 1.79 4.39
N ARG A 14 -7.25 3.07 4.39
CA ARG A 14 -7.64 3.80 5.59
C ARG A 14 -8.91 3.19 6.20
N GLY A 15 -8.93 3.03 7.52
CA GLY A 15 -10.10 2.54 8.26
C GLY A 15 -10.28 1.02 8.26
N LYS A 16 -9.44 0.25 7.55
CA LYS A 16 -9.45 -1.22 7.61
C LYS A 16 -8.24 -1.72 8.40
N LEU A 17 -8.49 -2.38 9.54
CA LEU A 17 -7.45 -2.96 10.39
C LEU A 17 -6.81 -4.21 9.75
N SER A 18 -7.60 -4.99 9.01
CA SER A 18 -7.16 -6.21 8.33
C SER A 18 -6.73 -5.99 6.87
N ALA A 19 -6.62 -4.73 6.42
CA ALA A 19 -6.19 -4.46 5.06
C ALA A 19 -4.71 -4.87 4.88
N PRO A 20 -4.39 -5.59 3.79
CA PRO A 20 -3.00 -5.90 3.48
C PRO A 20 -2.23 -4.60 3.21
N LYS A 21 -0.94 -4.65 3.50
CA LYS A 21 0.00 -3.61 3.12
C LYS A 21 0.30 -3.76 1.63
N MET A 22 0.20 -2.66 0.89
CA MET A 22 0.31 -2.65 -0.56
C MET A 22 1.38 -1.66 -1.00
N GLN A 23 2.01 -1.93 -2.13
CA GLN A 23 2.95 -1.03 -2.77
C GLN A 23 2.25 -0.31 -3.92
N VAL A 24 2.45 1.00 -4.01
CA VAL A 24 1.95 1.81 -5.13
C VAL A 24 2.76 1.49 -6.38
N LEU A 25 2.09 1.06 -7.44
CA LEU A 25 2.72 0.80 -8.73
C LEU A 25 2.74 2.07 -9.58
N LYS A 26 1.58 2.64 -9.86
CA LYS A 26 1.43 3.84 -10.71
C LYS A 26 0.09 4.52 -10.50
N TYR A 27 0.01 5.78 -10.94
CA TYR A 27 -1.28 6.43 -11.14
C TYR A 27 -1.96 5.87 -12.38
N VAL A 28 -3.26 5.65 -12.27
CA VAL A 28 -4.09 5.18 -13.38
C VAL A 28 -5.19 6.18 -13.65
N SER A 29 -5.47 6.41 -14.92
CA SER A 29 -6.58 7.23 -15.34
C SER A 29 -7.83 6.39 -15.32
N LYS A 30 -8.78 6.73 -14.45
CA LYS A 30 -10.10 6.12 -14.45
C LYS A 30 -11.08 7.09 -15.09
N LYS A 31 -11.79 6.61 -16.11
CA LYS A 31 -12.92 7.33 -16.69
C LYS A 31 -14.12 7.08 -15.81
N ASP A 32 -14.67 8.13 -15.20
CA ASP A 32 -15.95 8.01 -14.50
C ASP A 32 -17.06 7.93 -15.56
N SER A 33 -17.70 6.75 -15.67
CA SER A 33 -18.75 6.50 -16.68
C SER A 33 -19.98 7.40 -16.52
N ILE A 34 -20.13 8.07 -15.38
CA ILE A 34 -21.27 8.93 -15.07
C ILE A 34 -21.00 10.40 -15.45
N LEU A 35 -19.75 10.87 -15.35
CA LEU A 35 -19.41 12.30 -15.54
C LEU A 35 -18.50 12.56 -16.75
N GLY A 36 -18.03 11.52 -17.46
CA GLY A 36 -17.16 11.66 -18.63
C GLY A 36 -15.76 12.22 -18.31
N LEU A 37 -15.51 12.64 -17.08
CA LEU A 37 -14.24 13.16 -16.58
C LEU A 37 -13.24 12.01 -16.37
N VAL A 38 -12.08 12.16 -17.00
CA VAL A 38 -10.93 11.27 -16.81
C VAL A 38 -10.08 11.86 -15.69
N ASP A 39 -10.25 11.38 -14.45
CA ASP A 39 -9.37 11.79 -13.37
C ASP A 39 -8.11 10.91 -13.37
N GLY A 40 -7.06 11.43 -14.01
CA GLY A 40 -5.75 10.79 -14.14
C GLY A 40 -4.85 10.87 -12.89
N ASN A 41 -5.22 11.68 -11.90
CA ASN A 41 -4.35 12.02 -10.78
C ASN A 41 -4.88 11.58 -9.42
N SER A 42 -6.03 10.90 -9.38
CA SER A 42 -6.69 10.52 -8.13
C SER A 42 -6.69 9.02 -7.87
N TYR A 43 -6.53 8.18 -8.89
CA TYR A 43 -6.52 6.73 -8.76
C TYR A 43 -5.13 6.14 -8.89
N LEU A 44 -4.85 5.15 -8.05
CA LEU A 44 -3.57 4.50 -7.89
C LEU A 44 -3.75 3.00 -8.01
N GLU A 45 -2.97 2.37 -8.88
CA GLU A 45 -2.83 0.93 -8.89
C GLU A 45 -1.86 0.51 -7.79
N CYS A 46 -2.33 -0.34 -6.89
CA CYS A 46 -1.58 -0.86 -5.77
C CYS A 46 -1.45 -2.38 -5.91
N VAL A 47 -0.29 -2.91 -5.55
CA VAL A 47 0.01 -4.34 -5.62
C VAL A 47 0.44 -4.87 -4.28
N TRP A 48 0.09 -6.11 -3.98
CA TRP A 48 0.59 -6.82 -2.82
C TRP A 48 0.71 -8.31 -3.12
N TYR A 49 1.43 -9.01 -2.26
CA TYR A 49 1.62 -10.44 -2.38
C TYR A 49 0.87 -11.15 -1.27
N LYS A 50 0.15 -12.20 -1.62
CA LYS A 50 -0.50 -13.11 -0.66
C LYS A 50 -0.25 -14.53 -1.13
N ASN A 51 0.40 -15.34 -0.30
CA ASN A 51 0.74 -16.74 -0.60
C ASN A 51 1.51 -16.91 -1.93
N GLY A 52 2.44 -16.02 -2.23
CA GLY A 52 3.22 -16.05 -3.48
C GLY A 52 2.47 -15.51 -4.71
N GLU A 53 1.16 -15.30 -4.63
CA GLU A 53 0.39 -14.69 -5.71
C GLU A 53 0.46 -13.16 -5.64
N ARG A 54 0.72 -12.52 -6.79
CA ARG A 54 0.60 -11.07 -6.94
C ARG A 54 -0.87 -10.69 -7.11
N LYS A 55 -1.38 -9.88 -6.20
CA LYS A 55 -2.70 -9.24 -6.32
C LYS A 55 -2.49 -7.76 -6.67
N SER A 56 -3.42 -7.21 -7.43
CA SER A 56 -3.41 -5.80 -7.86
C SER A 56 -4.81 -5.23 -7.76
N GLU A 57 -4.94 -4.02 -7.23
CA GLU A 57 -6.23 -3.34 -7.13
C GLU A 57 -6.05 -1.82 -7.24
N VAL A 58 -7.09 -1.14 -7.74
CA VAL A 58 -7.07 0.31 -7.97
C VAL A 58 -7.83 1.02 -6.86
N TYR A 59 -7.15 1.94 -6.20
CA TYR A 59 -7.70 2.72 -5.08
C TYR A 59 -7.68 4.21 -5.36
N HIS A 60 -8.67 4.92 -4.83
CA HIS A 60 -8.66 6.37 -4.80
C HIS A 60 -7.68 6.85 -3.71
N GLN A 61 -6.86 7.86 -4.00
CA GLN A 61 -5.79 8.33 -3.10
C GLN A 61 -6.29 8.72 -1.69
N ASN A 62 -7.51 9.27 -1.57
CA ASN A 62 -8.08 9.62 -0.25
C ASN A 62 -8.46 8.40 0.60
N LYS A 63 -8.59 7.21 0.00
CA LYS A 63 -8.85 5.95 0.72
C LYS A 63 -7.57 5.29 1.21
N LEU A 64 -6.40 5.81 0.83
CA LEU A 64 -5.10 5.26 1.18
C LEU A 64 -4.43 6.12 2.25
N ILE A 65 -3.61 5.48 3.08
CA ILE A 65 -2.72 6.12 4.02
C ILE A 65 -1.31 5.55 3.87
N LYS A 66 -0.29 6.41 3.91
CA LYS A 66 1.11 6.00 3.83
C LYS A 66 1.46 5.21 5.08
N THR A 67 2.13 4.08 4.92
CA THR A 67 2.69 3.30 6.04
C THR A 67 4.17 3.62 6.18
N ILE A 68 4.58 4.00 7.38
CA ILE A 68 5.96 4.45 7.69
C ILE A 68 6.93 3.27 7.74
N GLU A 69 6.42 2.04 7.89
CA GLU A 69 7.23 0.83 7.82
C GLU A 69 7.72 0.58 6.38
N THR A 70 8.80 1.22 5.97
CA THR A 70 9.56 0.84 4.77
C THR A 70 10.31 -0.44 5.10
N GLY A 71 9.67 -1.58 4.86
CA GLY A 71 10.27 -2.89 5.13
C GLY A 71 9.22 -3.97 5.03
N GLY A 72 9.37 -4.82 4.01
CA GLY A 72 8.80 -6.15 4.05
C GLY A 72 9.27 -6.84 5.33
N LEU A 73 8.35 -7.58 5.93
CA LEU A 73 8.50 -8.22 7.22
C LEU A 73 9.49 -9.40 7.14
N PHE A 74 10.78 -9.14 6.94
CA PHE A 74 11.78 -10.05 7.51
C PHE A 74 11.80 -9.75 9.01
N LYS A 75 10.87 -10.36 9.74
CA LYS A 75 11.09 -10.65 11.16
C LYS A 75 12.19 -11.69 11.20
N THR A 76 13.45 -11.26 11.15
CA THR A 76 14.48 -12.05 11.84
C THR A 76 14.01 -12.13 13.27
N PHE A 77 13.59 -13.32 13.70
CA PHE A 77 13.38 -13.61 15.11
C PHE A 77 14.61 -13.08 15.85
N LEU A 78 14.46 -11.98 16.58
CA LEU A 78 15.41 -11.61 17.59
C LEU A 78 15.33 -12.74 18.60
N THR A 79 16.20 -13.75 18.41
CA THR A 79 16.54 -14.72 19.43
C THR A 79 16.83 -13.91 20.68
N SER A 80 16.01 -14.17 21.71
CA SER A 80 16.10 -13.50 23.00
C SER A 80 17.56 -13.40 23.44
N PRO A 81 18.04 -12.23 23.92
CA PRO A 81 19.32 -12.20 24.59
C PRO A 81 19.18 -13.09 25.83
N LYS A 82 19.88 -14.21 25.80
CA LYS A 82 19.99 -15.17 26.90
C LYS A 82 20.52 -14.37 28.10
N LEU A 83 19.64 -14.04 29.05
CA LEU A 83 20.00 -13.48 30.35
C LEU A 83 21.01 -14.46 30.98
N ARG A 84 22.28 -14.07 30.99
CA ARG A 84 23.25 -14.68 31.90
C ARG A 84 23.19 -13.89 33.20
N LEU A 85 22.47 -14.43 34.17
CA LEU A 85 22.69 -14.12 35.57
C LEU A 85 24.02 -14.77 35.98
N SER A 86 24.96 -13.95 36.43
CA SER A 86 26.12 -14.34 37.22
C SER A 86 26.18 -13.46 38.45
#